data_AF-A0A516KJH5-F1
#
_entry.id   AF-A0A516KJH5-F1
#
_cell.length_a   1.000
_cell.length_b   1.000
_cell.length_c   1.000
_cell.angle_alpha   90.00
_cell.angle_beta   90.00
_cell.angle_gamma   90.00
#
_symmetry.space_group_name_H-M   'P 1'
#
loop_
_entity.id
_entity.type
_entity.pdbx_description
1 polymer ?
#
loop_
_entity_poly.entity_id
_entity_poly.type
_entity_poly.pdbx_seq_one_letter_code
_entity_poly.pdbx_strand_id
1 'polypeptide(L)'
;MLKIISQPVIFQNKVLPGFTKNRKMHFLNHTKEKEVRLIDHSEKVLLKDKLTTAAINYWTSWNVNAFNKQISLLRRIGFIGIIHKVNNKFLSKVIKHNPNKNENAFLTVEVKGIVDNKERVKIVSLSTFSDYHTTAMVTASLAK
;
A
#
# COMPACT_ATOMS: atom_id res chain seq x y z
N MET A 1 3.90 -3.42 8.10
CA MET A 1 4.36 -3.18 6.71
C MET A 1 5.36 -4.20 6.15
N LEU A 2 6.52 -4.47 6.77
CA LEU A 2 7.53 -5.39 6.19
C LEU A 2 7.01 -6.82 5.90
N LYS A 3 6.11 -7.34 6.75
CA LYS A 3 5.44 -8.63 6.52
C LYS A 3 4.53 -8.60 5.29
N ILE A 4 3.79 -7.51 5.11
CA ILE A 4 2.83 -7.32 4.01
C ILE A 4 3.56 -7.27 2.66
N ILE A 5 4.63 -6.48 2.56
CA ILE A 5 5.39 -6.33 1.30
C ILE A 5 6.17 -7.60 0.92
N SER A 6 6.36 -8.55 1.84
CA SER A 6 7.05 -9.82 1.57
C SER A 6 6.10 -10.95 1.19
N GLN A 7 4.79 -10.79 1.40
CA GLN A 7 3.81 -11.79 0.97
C GLN A 7 3.74 -11.89 -0.56
N PRO A 8 3.50 -13.08 -1.13
CA PRO A 8 3.19 -13.21 -2.54
C PRO A 8 1.85 -12.54 -2.87
N VAL A 9 1.70 -12.10 -4.11
CA VAL A 9 0.51 -11.42 -4.63
C VAL A 9 0.02 -12.13 -5.88
N ILE A 10 -1.31 -12.25 -6.04
CA ILE A 10 -1.90 -12.77 -7.28
C ILE A 10 -2.21 -11.58 -8.19
N PHE A 11 -1.61 -11.58 -9.38
CA PHE A 11 -1.82 -10.56 -10.42
C PHE A 11 -2.01 -11.24 -11.77
N GLN A 12 -3.12 -10.96 -12.47
CA GLN A 12 -3.44 -11.57 -13.76
C GLN A 12 -3.28 -13.12 -13.72
N ASN A 13 -3.87 -13.75 -12.70
CA ASN A 13 -3.83 -15.20 -12.46
C ASN A 13 -2.43 -15.80 -12.27
N LYS A 14 -1.40 -14.97 -12.03
CA LYS A 14 -0.04 -15.41 -11.72
C LYS A 14 0.32 -15.05 -10.28
N VAL A 15 0.95 -15.97 -9.57
CA VAL A 15 1.54 -15.71 -8.26
C VAL A 15 2.87 -15.01 -8.49
N LEU A 16 2.95 -13.77 -8.06
CA LEU A 16 4.16 -12.95 -8.11
C LEU A 16 4.67 -12.74 -6.69
N PRO A 17 6.00 -12.67 -6.51
CA PRO A 17 6.54 -12.15 -5.26
C PRO A 17 6.05 -10.70 -5.01
N GLY A 18 5.59 -10.37 -3.79
CA GLY A 18 5.05 -9.04 -3.46
C GLY A 18 6.08 -7.91 -3.44
N PHE A 19 5.69 -6.71 -3.80
CA PHE A 19 6.59 -5.55 -3.95
C PHE A 19 7.53 -5.59 -5.18
N THR A 20 7.34 -6.53 -6.12
CA THR A 20 8.07 -6.57 -7.41
C THR A 20 7.40 -5.73 -8.50
N LYS A 21 6.09 -5.90 -8.70
CA LYS A 21 5.35 -5.18 -9.74
C LYS A 21 5.16 -3.73 -9.30
N ASN A 22 5.50 -2.78 -10.17
CA ASN A 22 5.26 -1.37 -9.97
C ASN A 22 4.31 -0.79 -11.04
N ARG A 23 3.72 0.35 -10.71
CA ARG A 23 2.96 1.21 -11.63
C ARG A 23 3.04 2.65 -11.16
N LYS A 24 2.56 3.57 -11.98
CA LYS A 24 2.33 4.96 -11.58
C LYS A 24 0.87 5.15 -11.12
N MET A 25 0.67 5.97 -10.10
CA MET A 25 -0.64 6.38 -9.59
C MET A 25 -0.62 7.86 -9.23
N HIS A 26 -1.77 8.51 -9.43
CA HIS A 26 -2.00 9.88 -9.01
C HIS A 26 -2.51 9.92 -7.55
N PHE A 27 -2.07 10.92 -6.80
CA PHE A 27 -2.48 11.15 -5.42
C PHE A 27 -2.92 12.61 -5.28
N LEU A 28 -3.88 12.84 -4.39
CA LEU A 28 -4.39 14.19 -4.13
C LEU A 28 -3.24 15.15 -3.77
N ASN A 29 -3.27 16.37 -4.29
CA ASN A 29 -2.25 17.41 -4.06
C ASN A 29 -0.84 17.08 -4.56
N HIS A 30 -0.68 16.05 -5.42
CA HIS A 30 0.58 15.76 -6.09
C HIS A 30 0.49 16.07 -7.59
N THR A 31 1.33 16.99 -8.07
CA THR A 31 1.42 17.34 -9.50
C THR A 31 1.98 16.22 -10.37
N LYS A 32 2.75 15.31 -9.78
CA LYS A 32 3.38 14.18 -10.47
C LYS A 32 2.88 12.86 -9.91
N GLU A 33 2.69 11.91 -10.81
CA GLU A 33 2.41 10.53 -10.42
C GLU A 33 3.54 9.96 -9.56
N LYS A 34 3.17 9.05 -8.66
CA LYS A 34 4.10 8.33 -7.79
C LYS A 34 4.21 6.89 -8.24
N GLU A 35 5.44 6.35 -8.17
CA GLU A 35 5.65 4.92 -8.31
C GLU A 35 5.08 4.22 -7.07
N VAL A 36 4.19 3.26 -7.30
CA VAL A 36 3.62 2.39 -6.27
C VAL A 36 3.89 0.93 -6.61
N ARG A 37 3.90 0.08 -5.60
CA ARG A 37 4.24 -1.33 -5.72
C ARG A 37 3.14 -2.22 -5.18
N LEU A 38 2.87 -3.30 -5.90
CA LEU A 38 1.80 -4.24 -5.61
C LEU A 38 2.10 -4.98 -4.31
N ILE A 39 1.12 -5.02 -3.42
CA ILE A 39 1.18 -5.72 -2.13
C ILE A 39 -0.04 -6.59 -1.92
N ASP A 40 0.09 -7.54 -1.00
CA ASP A 40 -1.05 -8.26 -0.45
C ASP A 40 -1.74 -7.38 0.61
N HIS A 41 -3.03 -7.58 0.84
CA HIS A 41 -3.74 -6.88 1.91
C HIS A 41 -4.93 -7.71 2.40
N SER A 42 -5.12 -7.78 3.73
CA SER A 42 -6.16 -8.62 4.34
C SER A 42 -7.58 -8.20 3.94
N GLU A 43 -7.81 -6.90 3.74
CA GLU A 43 -9.11 -6.37 3.33
C GLU A 43 -9.56 -6.93 1.96
N LYS A 44 -8.63 -7.40 1.12
CA LYS A 44 -8.95 -8.01 -0.17
C LYS A 44 -9.92 -9.19 -0.03
N VAL A 45 -9.80 -9.98 1.05
CA VAL A 45 -10.70 -11.11 1.32
C VAL A 45 -12.12 -10.61 1.57
N LEU A 46 -12.28 -9.59 2.40
CA LEU A 46 -13.58 -9.01 2.74
C LEU A 46 -14.26 -8.34 1.55
N LEU A 47 -13.49 -7.70 0.67
CA LEU A 47 -14.04 -7.03 -0.51
C LEU A 47 -14.39 -8.01 -1.63
N LYS A 48 -13.67 -9.12 -1.76
CA LYS A 48 -13.95 -10.13 -2.79
C LYS A 48 -15.36 -10.70 -2.65
N ASP A 49 -15.83 -10.86 -1.42
CA ASP A 49 -17.17 -11.39 -1.15
C ASP A 49 -18.27 -10.35 -1.44
N LYS A 50 -17.93 -9.06 -1.39
CA LYS A 50 -18.89 -7.95 -1.60
C LYS A 50 -18.90 -7.39 -3.02
N LEU A 51 -17.79 -7.51 -3.74
CA LEU A 51 -17.61 -6.97 -5.08
C LEU A 51 -17.51 -8.10 -6.09
N THR A 52 -18.42 -8.14 -7.07
CA THR A 52 -18.41 -9.09 -8.20
C THR A 52 -17.26 -8.85 -9.20
N THR A 53 -16.24 -8.09 -8.81
CA THR A 53 -15.15 -7.65 -9.68
C THR A 53 -14.02 -8.68 -9.74
N ALA A 54 -13.45 -8.87 -10.93
CA ALA A 54 -12.45 -9.92 -11.17
C ALA A 54 -11.08 -9.66 -10.53
N ALA A 55 -10.71 -8.40 -10.24
CA ALA A 55 -9.37 -8.08 -9.76
C ALA A 55 -9.33 -6.88 -8.79
N ILE A 56 -9.07 -7.16 -7.51
CA ILE A 56 -8.77 -6.16 -6.48
C ILE A 56 -7.26 -6.16 -6.22
N ASN A 57 -6.61 -5.00 -6.42
CA ASN A 57 -5.17 -4.85 -6.29
C ASN A 57 -4.84 -3.73 -5.30
N TYR A 58 -3.96 -4.03 -4.34
CA TYR A 58 -3.47 -3.06 -3.37
C TYR A 58 -2.07 -2.60 -3.74
N TRP A 59 -1.85 -1.29 -3.72
CA TRP A 59 -0.59 -0.69 -4.07
C TRP A 59 -0.12 0.22 -2.94
N THR A 60 1.19 0.23 -2.67
CA THR A 60 1.77 1.08 -1.64
C THR A 60 3.10 1.68 -2.09
N SER A 61 3.48 2.80 -1.48
CA SER A 61 4.80 3.40 -1.61
C SER A 61 5.13 4.25 -0.40
N TRP A 62 6.41 4.47 -0.19
CA TRP A 62 6.92 5.50 0.71
C TRP A 62 7.26 6.78 -0.06
N ASN A 63 7.29 7.90 0.66
CA ASN A 63 7.56 9.23 0.11
C ASN A 63 8.88 9.32 -0.68
N VAL A 64 9.89 8.57 -0.26
CA VAL A 64 11.23 8.58 -0.85
C VAL A 64 11.38 7.42 -1.83
N ASN A 65 11.50 7.73 -3.12
CA ASN A 65 11.68 6.72 -4.17
C ASN A 65 12.93 5.85 -3.96
N ALA A 66 14.02 6.43 -3.43
CA ALA A 66 15.22 5.67 -3.08
C ALA A 66 14.92 4.60 -2.02
N PHE A 67 14.08 4.92 -1.03
CA PHE A 67 13.66 3.96 -0.02
C PHE A 67 12.82 2.82 -0.62
N ASN A 68 11.89 3.13 -1.55
CA ASN A 68 11.15 2.09 -2.28
C ASN A 68 12.11 1.13 -3.03
N LYS A 69 13.16 1.66 -3.67
CA LYS A 69 14.17 0.84 -4.37
C LYS A 69 15.00 0.01 -3.40
N GLN A 70 15.44 0.58 -2.28
CA GLN A 70 16.19 -0.13 -1.24
C GLN A 70 15.37 -1.29 -0.67
N ILE A 71 14.12 -1.06 -0.29
CA ILE A 71 13.22 -2.11 0.20
C ILE A 71 13.01 -3.20 -0.86
N SER A 72 12.83 -2.83 -2.13
CA SER A 72 12.74 -3.80 -3.23
C SER A 72 14.00 -4.65 -3.37
N LEU A 73 15.19 -4.05 -3.19
CA LEU A 73 16.46 -4.77 -3.24
C LEU A 73 16.59 -5.73 -2.05
N LEU A 74 16.36 -5.23 -0.82
CA LEU A 74 16.39 -6.02 0.41
C LEU A 74 15.43 -7.21 0.36
N ARG A 75 14.26 -7.03 -0.27
CA ARG A 75 13.31 -8.10 -0.53
C ARG A 75 13.90 -9.12 -1.52
N ARG A 76 14.45 -8.66 -2.65
CA ARG A 76 14.96 -9.53 -3.72
C ARG A 76 16.07 -10.46 -3.23
N ILE A 77 16.93 -9.98 -2.33
CA ILE A 77 18.03 -10.77 -1.76
C ILE A 77 17.59 -11.61 -0.53
N GLY A 78 16.29 -11.64 -0.19
CA GLY A 78 15.77 -12.44 0.93
C GLY A 78 16.01 -11.86 2.33
N PHE A 79 16.64 -10.68 2.43
CA PHE A 79 17.05 -10.10 3.73
C PHE A 79 15.86 -9.71 4.60
N ILE A 80 14.70 -9.37 4.01
CA ILE A 80 13.47 -9.07 4.77
C ILE A 80 13.03 -10.28 5.61
N GLY A 81 13.20 -11.49 5.10
CA GLY A 81 12.88 -12.73 5.84
C GLY A 81 13.82 -12.96 7.02
N ILE A 82 15.07 -12.48 6.94
CA ILE A 82 16.06 -12.54 8.01
C ILE A 82 15.78 -11.46 9.05
N ILE A 83 15.46 -10.24 8.62
CA ILE A 83 15.12 -9.12 9.53
C ILE A 83 13.92 -9.45 10.41
N HIS A 84 12.91 -10.19 9.91
CA HIS A 84 11.81 -10.67 10.75
C HIS A 84 12.26 -11.63 11.87
N LYS A 85 13.37 -12.35 11.68
CA LYS A 85 13.96 -13.25 12.69
C LYS A 85 14.93 -12.52 13.62
N VAL A 86 15.51 -11.40 13.18
CA VAL A 86 16.42 -10.58 13.99
C VAL A 86 15.58 -9.65 14.87
N ASN A 87 15.61 -9.92 16.17
CA ASN A 87 14.92 -9.24 17.26
C ASN A 87 14.56 -7.75 16.98
N ASN A 88 13.26 -7.40 17.08
CA ASN A 88 12.69 -6.06 16.87
C ASN A 88 13.43 -4.93 17.62
N LYS A 89 14.15 -5.28 18.69
CA LYS A 89 14.93 -4.38 19.55
C LYS A 89 16.06 -3.63 18.81
N PHE A 90 16.59 -4.20 17.70
CA PHE A 90 17.64 -3.54 16.91
C PHE A 90 17.05 -2.51 15.94
N LEU A 91 15.96 -2.86 15.26
CA LEU A 91 15.24 -1.97 14.36
C LEU A 91 14.62 -0.78 15.09
N SER A 92 14.07 -0.97 16.30
CA SER A 92 13.46 0.10 17.09
C SER A 92 14.49 1.15 17.57
N LYS A 93 15.78 0.79 17.64
CA LYS A 93 16.86 1.75 17.94
C LYS A 93 17.25 2.61 16.72
N VAL A 94 17.11 2.04 15.53
CA VAL A 94 17.48 2.69 14.26
C VAL A 94 16.33 3.54 13.71
N ILE A 95 15.09 3.09 13.88
CA ILE A 95 13.89 3.79 13.42
C ILE A 95 13.29 4.55 14.61
N LYS A 96 13.75 5.79 14.83
CA LYS A 96 13.13 6.70 15.80
C LYS A 96 12.00 7.46 15.12
N HIS A 97 10.77 7.27 15.58
CA HIS A 97 9.65 8.13 15.20
C HIS A 97 9.92 9.55 15.70
N ASN A 98 9.81 10.53 14.81
CA ASN A 98 9.95 11.94 15.15
C ASN A 98 8.54 12.56 15.12
N PRO A 99 7.91 12.81 16.28
CA PRO A 99 6.53 13.30 16.36
C PRO A 99 6.35 14.70 15.74
N ASN A 100 7.45 15.45 15.57
CA ASN A 100 7.41 16.79 14.97
C ASN A 100 7.49 16.76 13.44
N LYS A 101 7.61 15.59 12.83
CA LYS A 101 7.64 15.45 11.37
C LYS A 101 6.23 15.23 10.85
N ASN A 102 5.79 16.02 9.88
CA ASN A 102 4.50 15.81 9.22
C ASN A 102 4.46 14.43 8.53
N GLU A 103 3.43 13.65 8.86
CA GLU A 103 3.23 12.28 8.35
C GLU A 103 2.00 12.19 7.43
N ASN A 104 1.97 13.04 6.40
CA ASN A 104 0.87 13.00 5.44
C ASN A 104 0.77 11.61 4.78
N ALA A 105 -0.42 11.03 4.83
CA ALA A 105 -0.77 9.80 4.13
C ALA A 105 -1.83 10.09 3.07
N PHE A 106 -1.73 9.39 1.95
CA PHE A 106 -2.63 9.55 0.81
C PHE A 106 -3.19 8.20 0.42
N LEU A 107 -4.50 8.17 0.16
CA LEU A 107 -5.21 6.98 -0.30
C LEU A 107 -5.93 7.34 -1.60
N THR A 108 -5.69 6.56 -2.65
CA THR A 108 -6.39 6.69 -3.93
C THR A 108 -7.00 5.34 -4.28
N VAL A 109 -8.30 5.34 -4.56
CA VAL A 109 -9.05 4.18 -5.07
C VAL A 109 -9.39 4.44 -6.54
N GLU A 110 -8.99 3.52 -7.41
CA GLU A 110 -9.33 3.55 -8.83
C GLU A 110 -10.29 2.41 -9.15
N VAL A 111 -11.45 2.73 -9.71
CA VAL A 111 -12.43 1.77 -10.21
C VAL A 111 -12.49 1.88 -11.72
N LYS A 112 -12.23 0.78 -12.41
CA LYS A 112 -12.33 0.68 -13.87
C LYS A 112 -13.51 -0.21 -14.24
N GLY A 113 -14.27 0.19 -15.25
CA GLY A 113 -15.42 -0.57 -15.71
C GLY A 113 -15.92 -0.07 -17.05
N ILE A 114 -17.00 -0.67 -17.52
CA ILE A 114 -17.66 -0.29 -18.77
C ILE A 114 -18.97 0.41 -18.41
N VAL A 115 -19.17 1.62 -18.95
CA VAL A 115 -20.42 2.39 -18.82
C VAL A 115 -20.76 2.92 -20.21
N ASP A 116 -21.97 2.62 -20.68
CA ASP A 116 -22.43 2.96 -22.04
C ASP A 116 -21.48 2.42 -23.13
N ASN A 117 -21.06 1.14 -23.02
CA ASN A 117 -20.08 0.49 -23.91
C ASN A 117 -18.70 1.18 -24.01
N LYS A 118 -18.36 2.08 -23.07
CA LYS A 118 -17.06 2.75 -23.02
C LYS A 118 -16.35 2.40 -21.73
N GLU A 119 -15.04 2.13 -21.82
CA GLU A 119 -14.20 2.00 -20.63
C GLU A 119 -14.16 3.35 -19.90
N ARG A 120 -14.48 3.34 -18.61
CA ARG A 120 -14.40 4.50 -17.73
C ARG A 120 -13.59 4.16 -16.49
N VAL A 121 -12.85 5.16 -16.01
CA VAL A 121 -12.10 5.10 -14.76
C VAL A 121 -12.66 6.15 -13.82
N LYS A 122 -13.11 5.73 -12.64
CA LYS A 122 -13.50 6.63 -11.55
C LYS A 122 -12.42 6.57 -10.48
N ILE A 123 -11.99 7.74 -10.03
CA ILE A 123 -10.94 7.89 -9.01
C ILE A 123 -11.54 8.60 -7.80
N VAL A 124 -11.29 8.06 -6.61
CA VAL A 124 -11.60 8.69 -5.33
C VAL A 124 -10.31 8.81 -4.54
N SER A 125 -10.00 10.00 -4.05
CA SER A 125 -8.74 10.28 -3.37
C SER A 125 -8.99 10.95 -2.02
N LEU A 126 -8.16 10.60 -1.04
CA LEU A 126 -8.17 11.14 0.32
C LEU A 126 -6.73 11.51 0.71
N SER A 127 -6.59 12.60 1.44
CA SER A 127 -5.34 12.96 2.15
C SER A 127 -5.63 13.08 3.64
N THR A 128 -4.72 12.59 4.48
CA THR A 128 -4.77 12.74 5.94
C THR A 128 -3.40 13.10 6.48
N PHE A 129 -3.37 13.75 7.64
CA PHE A 129 -2.15 14.11 8.35
C PHE A 129 -1.44 12.90 8.99
N SER A 130 -2.13 11.78 9.18
CA SER A 130 -1.56 10.53 9.66
C SER A 130 -2.51 9.36 9.39
N ASP A 131 -1.98 8.24 8.91
CA ASP A 131 -2.72 6.99 8.73
C ASP A 131 -3.25 6.44 10.08
N TYR A 132 -2.48 6.60 11.17
CA TYR A 132 -2.93 6.27 12.52
C TYR A 132 -4.10 7.14 12.97
N HIS A 133 -4.05 8.45 12.72
CA HIS A 133 -5.13 9.36 13.09
C HIS A 133 -6.44 9.00 12.38
N THR A 134 -6.38 8.75 11.06
CA THR A 134 -7.57 8.32 10.30
C THR A 134 -8.09 6.96 10.76
N THR A 135 -7.20 6.01 11.05
CA THR A 135 -7.60 4.69 11.58
C THR A 135 -8.33 4.85 12.91
N ALA A 136 -7.83 5.69 13.81
CA ALA A 136 -8.46 5.96 15.10
C ALA A 136 -9.83 6.63 14.93
N MET A 137 -9.95 7.61 14.03
CA MET A 137 -11.21 8.29 13.74
C MET A 137 -12.26 7.34 13.18
N VAL A 138 -11.91 6.50 12.20
CA VAL A 138 -12.83 5.50 11.64
C VAL A 138 -13.26 4.50 12.71
N THR A 139 -12.33 4.02 13.53
CA THR A 139 -12.63 3.10 14.64
C THR A 139 -13.60 3.75 15.64
N ALA A 140 -13.35 5.00 16.03
CA ALA A 140 -14.22 5.73 16.95
C ALA A 140 -15.62 5.98 16.37
N SER A 141 -15.73 6.24 15.07
CA SER A 141 -17.01 6.44 14.40
C SER A 141 -17.82 5.16 14.24
N LEU A 142 -17.16 4.01 14.06
CA LEU A 142 -17.82 2.69 13.93
C LEU A 142 -18.16 2.04 15.27
N ALA A 143 -17.51 2.45 16.36
CA ALA A 143 -17.75 1.95 17.71
C ALA A 143 -18.92 2.65 18.43
N LYS A 144 -19.51 3.67 17.81
CA LYS A 144 -20.75 4.32 18.24
C LYS A 144 -21.94 3.70 17.52
#